data_AF-A0A367K2B8-F1
#
_entry.id   AF-A0A367K2B8-F1
#
_cell.length_a   1.000
_cell.length_b   1.000
_cell.length_c   1.000
_cell.angle_alpha   90.00
_cell.angle_beta   90.00
_cell.angle_gamma   90.00
#
_symmetry.space_group_name_H-M   'P 1'
#
loop_
_entity.id
_entity.type
_entity.pdbx_description
1 polymer ?
#
loop_
_entity_poly.entity_id
_entity_poly.type
_entity_poly.pdbx_seq_one_letter_code
_entity_poly.pdbx_strand_id
1 'polypeptide(L)'
;KLDPLSLREMRKKLENEESVSLEQAESIASDCMDEIAELCSDYIGNTVIQKLFECCTEETKLEMLKKITPHLASIGIHKNGTWAAQKIIDFTNEPKQIQLIKEYIAPYIPLLLLDQYGNYVVQCCLVKQDNQYIFDAIVDKCWEIGQGRFGARAVRSILDNPTITQEQRVYVAASIVQNATLLTTNANGNLLLNWFLDSSQLPGRYRVLCPRLLPYLSKLCVNKLGSITVQKIIQQSEEPDAATLIMNSLSEKARSDLMTRK
;
A
#
# COMPACT_ATOMS: atom_id res chain seq x y z
N LYS A 1 20.73 -25.73 11.26
CA LYS A 1 19.29 -25.45 11.40
C LYS A 1 18.95 -25.34 12.88
N LEU A 2 18.60 -24.15 13.36
CA LEU A 2 18.18 -23.96 14.75
C LEU A 2 16.93 -24.79 15.02
N ASP A 3 16.95 -25.57 16.10
CA ASP A 3 15.83 -26.46 16.43
C ASP A 3 14.72 -25.72 17.21
N PRO A 4 13.48 -26.24 17.22
CA PRO A 4 12.35 -25.58 17.87
C PRO A 4 12.51 -25.38 19.39
N LEU A 5 13.27 -26.21 20.11
CA LEU A 5 13.48 -26.03 21.55
C LEU A 5 14.42 -24.84 21.78
N SER A 6 15.50 -24.76 21.02
CA SER A 6 16.42 -23.61 21.05
C SER A 6 15.70 -22.29 20.79
N LEU A 7 14.82 -22.23 19.78
CA LEU A 7 14.02 -21.02 19.50
C LEU A 7 13.05 -20.64 20.62
N ARG A 8 12.45 -21.63 21.31
CA ARG A 8 11.60 -21.37 22.48
C ARG A 8 12.39 -20.82 23.66
N GLU A 9 13.59 -21.35 23.89
CA GLU A 9 14.47 -20.85 24.95
C GLU A 9 14.95 -19.42 24.65
N MET A 10 15.36 -19.14 23.41
CA MET A 10 15.71 -17.79 22.95
C MET A 10 14.55 -16.82 23.14
N ARG A 11 13.34 -17.19 22.69
CA ARG A 11 12.13 -16.38 22.86
C ARG A 11 11.86 -16.08 24.34
N LYS A 12 11.91 -17.11 25.21
CA LYS A 12 11.70 -16.94 26.65
C LYS A 12 12.73 -16.00 27.27
N LYS A 13 14.00 -16.11 26.85
CA LYS A 13 15.08 -15.21 27.27
C LYS A 13 14.83 -13.76 26.86
N LEU A 14 14.23 -13.53 25.69
CA LEU A 14 13.90 -12.20 25.16
C LEU A 14 12.55 -11.63 25.65
N GLU A 15 11.66 -12.47 26.21
CA GLU A 15 10.34 -12.07 26.73
C GLU A 15 10.33 -11.71 28.22
N ASN A 16 11.36 -12.09 28.99
CA ASN A 16 11.42 -11.78 30.43
C ASN A 16 11.53 -10.25 30.67
N GLU A 17 10.54 -9.69 31.36
CA GLU A 17 10.30 -8.25 31.53
C GLU A 17 11.29 -7.52 32.46
N GLU A 18 12.15 -8.24 33.19
CA GLU A 18 13.30 -7.68 33.92
C GLU A 18 14.44 -7.35 32.94
N SER A 19 14.17 -6.45 31.98
CA SER A 19 15.07 -5.92 30.93
C SER A 19 16.08 -6.94 30.36
N VAL A 20 15.78 -7.48 29.19
CA VAL A 20 16.78 -8.20 28.36
C VAL A 20 18.06 -7.37 28.28
N SER A 21 19.19 -7.93 28.72
CA SER A 21 20.47 -7.22 28.63
C SER A 21 20.88 -7.10 27.17
N LEU A 22 21.53 -5.98 26.82
CA LEU A 22 22.03 -5.78 25.46
C LEU A 22 22.95 -6.93 25.04
N GLU A 23 23.88 -7.33 25.90
CA GLU A 23 24.80 -8.45 25.68
C GLU A 23 24.07 -9.76 25.35
N GLN A 24 22.94 -10.03 26.02
CA GLN A 24 22.13 -11.22 25.77
C GLN A 24 21.44 -11.15 24.42
N ALA A 25 20.85 -10.00 24.06
CA ALA A 25 20.23 -9.82 22.75
C ALA A 25 21.27 -9.95 21.61
N GLU A 26 22.44 -9.35 21.78
CA GLU A 26 23.56 -9.40 20.83
C GLU A 26 24.08 -10.85 20.64
N SER A 27 24.23 -11.60 21.74
CA SER A 27 24.59 -13.02 21.67
C SER A 27 23.56 -13.84 20.90
N ILE A 28 22.26 -13.64 21.15
CA ILE A 28 21.19 -14.37 20.45
C ILE A 28 21.16 -13.98 18.96
N ALA A 29 21.38 -12.70 18.63
CA ALA A 29 21.48 -12.25 17.24
C ALA A 29 22.64 -12.91 16.51
N SER A 30 23.80 -13.05 17.17
CA SER A 30 24.96 -13.78 16.64
C SER A 30 24.62 -15.24 16.35
N ASP A 31 23.96 -15.94 17.29
CA ASP A 31 23.57 -17.35 17.13
C ASP A 31 22.56 -17.55 15.97
N CYS A 32 21.73 -16.54 15.70
CA CYS A 32 20.72 -16.57 14.65
C CYS A 32 21.26 -16.16 13.27
N MET A 33 22.46 -15.58 13.19
CA MET A 33 22.92 -14.81 12.03
C MET A 33 22.99 -15.63 10.73
N ASP A 34 23.31 -16.92 10.79
CA ASP A 34 23.44 -17.76 9.59
C ASP A 34 22.11 -18.14 8.95
N GLU A 35 21.03 -18.17 9.74
CA GLU A 35 19.70 -18.60 9.29
C GLU A 35 18.64 -17.49 9.43
N ILE A 36 19.08 -16.26 9.70
CA ILE A 36 18.21 -15.17 10.14
C ILE A 36 17.07 -14.86 9.18
N ALA A 37 17.32 -14.96 7.87
CA ALA A 37 16.29 -14.75 6.85
C ALA A 37 15.22 -15.86 6.86
N GLU A 38 15.61 -17.12 7.10
CA GLU A 38 14.66 -18.23 7.22
C GLU A 38 13.82 -18.10 8.50
N LEU A 39 14.46 -17.69 9.60
CA LEU A 39 13.80 -17.49 10.89
C LEU A 39 12.69 -16.45 10.83
N CYS A 40 12.80 -15.42 9.98
CA CYS A 40 11.72 -14.46 9.78
C CYS A 40 10.40 -15.13 9.40
N SER A 41 10.42 -16.24 8.65
CA SER A 41 9.21 -16.95 8.23
C SER A 41 8.85 -18.15 9.12
N ASP A 42 9.72 -18.55 10.04
CA ASP A 42 9.44 -19.62 11.00
C ASP A 42 8.32 -19.24 11.99
N TYR A 43 7.57 -20.22 12.50
CA TYR A 43 6.45 -19.99 13.42
C TYR A 43 6.88 -19.41 14.78
N ILE A 44 8.06 -19.76 15.28
CA ILE A 44 8.63 -19.22 16.52
C ILE A 44 9.70 -18.18 16.20
N GLY A 45 10.57 -18.47 15.23
CA GLY A 45 11.67 -17.61 14.82
C GLY A 45 11.24 -16.19 14.50
N ASN A 46 10.08 -15.99 13.85
CA ASN A 46 9.60 -14.64 13.52
C ASN A 46 9.45 -13.76 14.77
N THR A 47 9.05 -14.33 15.91
CA THR A 47 8.89 -13.59 17.17
C THR A 47 10.23 -13.26 17.83
N VAL A 48 11.23 -14.14 17.66
CA VAL A 48 12.62 -13.89 18.09
C VAL A 48 13.20 -12.72 17.29
N ILE A 49 13.08 -12.75 15.96
CA ILE A 49 13.61 -11.69 15.09
C ILE A 49 12.96 -10.35 15.38
N GLN A 50 11.64 -10.32 15.57
CA GLN A 50 10.94 -9.11 15.99
C GLN A 50 11.58 -8.48 17.23
N LYS A 51 11.88 -9.30 18.25
CA LYS A 51 12.44 -8.83 19.52
C LYS A 51 13.90 -8.41 19.40
N LEU A 52 14.69 -9.09 18.57
CA LEU A 52 16.07 -8.66 18.27
C LEU A 52 16.12 -7.26 17.65
N PHE A 53 15.20 -6.92 16.75
CA PHE A 53 15.10 -5.57 16.19
C PHE A 53 14.64 -4.51 17.19
N GLU A 54 13.99 -4.90 18.30
CA GLU A 54 13.68 -3.99 19.40
C GLU A 54 14.89 -3.72 20.31
N CYS A 55 15.73 -4.73 20.53
CA CYS A 55 16.73 -4.72 21.61
C CYS A 55 18.18 -4.51 21.16
N CYS A 56 18.56 -4.98 19.96
CA CYS A 56 19.94 -4.92 19.48
C CYS A 56 20.37 -3.50 19.11
N THR A 57 21.69 -3.29 19.03
CA THR A 57 22.28 -2.06 18.51
C THR A 57 21.96 -1.84 17.03
N GLU A 58 22.07 -0.59 16.57
CA GLU A 58 21.89 -0.24 15.16
C GLU A 58 22.93 -0.90 14.23
N GLU A 59 24.13 -1.21 14.76
CA GLU A 59 25.17 -1.97 14.04
C GLU A 59 24.72 -3.41 13.79
N THR A 60 24.26 -4.10 14.84
CA THR A 60 23.75 -5.47 14.69
C THR A 60 22.49 -5.53 13.84
N LYS A 61 21.56 -4.58 14.00
CA LYS A 61 20.39 -4.48 13.09
C LYS A 61 20.80 -4.33 11.64
N LEU A 62 21.85 -3.56 11.35
CA LEU A 62 22.36 -3.41 9.99
C LEU A 62 22.93 -4.74 9.46
N GLU A 63 23.69 -5.49 10.25
CA GLU A 63 24.20 -6.82 9.84
C GLU A 63 23.06 -7.82 9.61
N MET A 64 22.06 -7.84 10.50
CA MET A 64 20.85 -8.63 10.32
C MET A 64 20.11 -8.24 9.02
N LEU A 65 19.93 -6.95 8.77
CA LEU A 65 19.25 -6.44 7.57
C LEU A 65 19.96 -6.82 6.28
N LYS A 66 21.30 -6.81 6.24
CA LYS A 66 22.07 -7.24 5.05
C LYS A 66 21.71 -8.66 4.61
N LYS A 67 21.39 -9.55 5.55
CA LYS A 67 20.96 -10.92 5.26
C LYS A 67 19.46 -11.04 5.01
N ILE A 68 18.63 -10.22 5.66
CA ILE A 68 17.16 -10.31 5.56
C ILE A 68 16.61 -9.59 4.32
N THR A 69 17.11 -8.40 4.01
CA THR A 69 16.55 -7.51 2.97
C THR A 69 16.43 -8.13 1.57
N PRO A 70 17.37 -8.98 1.09
CA PRO A 70 17.21 -9.71 -0.18
C PRO A 70 15.95 -10.58 -0.27
N HIS A 71 15.41 -10.99 0.88
CA HIS A 71 14.24 -11.84 1.00
C HIS A 71 13.02 -11.11 1.55
N LEU A 72 13.13 -9.83 1.89
CA LEU A 72 12.11 -9.10 2.68
C LEU A 72 10.75 -9.06 1.99
N ALA A 73 10.70 -8.94 0.65
CA ALA A 73 9.45 -9.01 -0.09
C ALA A 73 8.77 -10.39 0.05
N SER A 74 9.53 -11.48 -0.04
CA SER A 74 9.02 -12.85 0.11
C SER A 74 8.59 -13.14 1.55
N ILE A 75 9.33 -12.62 2.54
CA ILE A 75 8.99 -12.69 3.96
C ILE A 75 7.70 -11.91 4.22
N GLY A 76 7.54 -10.74 3.59
CA GLY A 76 6.40 -9.84 3.77
C GLY A 76 5.04 -10.41 3.34
N ILE A 77 5.04 -11.35 2.39
CA ILE A 77 3.83 -12.07 1.94
C ILE A 77 3.63 -13.42 2.66
N HIS A 78 4.51 -13.78 3.57
CA HIS A 78 4.38 -15.00 4.36
C HIS A 78 3.49 -14.77 5.58
N LYS A 79 2.59 -15.72 5.91
CA LYS A 79 1.62 -15.60 7.02
C LYS A 79 2.25 -15.29 8.39
N ASN A 80 3.45 -15.83 8.65
CA ASN A 80 4.23 -15.52 9.85
C ASN A 80 5.24 -14.40 9.58
N GLY A 81 5.81 -14.38 8.37
CA GLY A 81 6.91 -13.49 8.02
C GLY A 81 6.49 -12.02 7.94
N THR A 82 5.23 -11.75 7.59
CA THR A 82 4.71 -10.38 7.54
C THR A 82 4.84 -9.66 8.88
N TRP A 83 4.70 -10.36 10.01
CA TRP A 83 4.86 -9.78 11.34
C TRP A 83 6.31 -9.36 11.59
N ALA A 84 7.27 -10.21 11.22
CA ALA A 84 8.68 -9.87 11.28
C ALA A 84 9.02 -8.72 10.32
N ALA A 85 8.57 -8.77 9.06
CA ALA A 85 8.85 -7.73 8.07
C ALA A 85 8.35 -6.34 8.50
N GLN A 86 7.10 -6.25 8.97
CA GLN A 86 6.53 -4.99 9.46
C GLN A 86 7.34 -4.46 10.65
N LYS A 87 7.65 -5.32 11.63
CA LYS A 87 8.43 -4.94 12.81
C LYS A 87 9.86 -4.51 12.48
N ILE A 88 10.52 -5.22 11.57
CA ILE A 88 11.85 -4.87 11.07
C ILE A 88 11.84 -3.46 10.50
N ILE A 89 10.85 -3.13 9.67
CA ILE A 89 10.70 -1.79 9.08
C ILE A 89 10.43 -0.76 10.19
N ASP A 90 9.52 -1.04 11.12
CA ASP A 90 9.17 -0.11 12.21
C ASP A 90 10.39 0.28 13.05
N PHE A 91 11.26 -0.68 13.39
CA PHE A 91 12.45 -0.48 14.23
C PHE A 91 13.73 -0.10 13.47
N THR A 92 13.62 0.10 12.15
CA THR A 92 14.71 0.57 11.29
C THR A 92 14.56 2.06 11.05
N ASN A 93 15.46 2.88 11.61
CA ASN A 93 15.39 4.34 11.51
C ASN A 93 16.68 4.99 10.97
N GLU A 94 17.80 4.25 10.95
CA GLU A 94 19.06 4.78 10.43
C GLU A 94 19.02 4.89 8.90
N PRO A 95 19.52 6.01 8.30
CA PRO A 95 19.45 6.23 6.86
C PRO A 95 20.01 5.08 6.01
N LYS A 96 21.12 4.47 6.45
CA LYS A 96 21.74 3.31 5.75
C LYS A 96 20.82 2.09 5.72
N GLN A 97 20.13 1.84 6.83
CA GLN A 97 19.21 0.71 6.94
C GLN A 97 17.92 0.96 6.13
N ILE A 98 17.38 2.19 6.18
CA ILE A 98 16.22 2.59 5.35
C ILE A 98 16.54 2.45 3.86
N GLN A 99 17.72 2.91 3.43
CA GLN A 99 18.16 2.78 2.04
C GLN A 99 18.23 1.31 1.60
N LEU A 100 18.73 0.43 2.47
CA LEU A 100 18.82 -0.99 2.20
C LEU A 100 17.43 -1.64 2.07
N ILE A 101 16.48 -1.30 2.96
CA ILE A 101 15.07 -1.74 2.82
C ILE A 101 14.49 -1.26 1.49
N LYS A 102 14.67 0.03 1.17
CA LYS A 102 14.17 0.63 -0.09
C LYS A 102 14.70 -0.11 -1.31
N GLU A 103 16.01 -0.38 -1.37
CA GLU A 103 16.66 -1.05 -2.50
C GLU A 103 16.00 -2.40 -2.83
N TYR A 104 15.73 -3.20 -1.80
CA TYR A 104 15.18 -4.55 -2.00
C TYR A 104 13.66 -4.60 -2.04
N ILE A 105 12.95 -3.60 -1.53
CA ILE A 105 11.47 -3.56 -1.57
C ILE A 105 10.95 -2.87 -2.84
N ALA A 106 11.61 -1.83 -3.33
CA ALA A 106 11.12 -1.01 -4.43
C ALA A 106 10.70 -1.82 -5.68
N PRO A 107 11.46 -2.83 -6.15
CA PRO A 107 11.08 -3.63 -7.31
C PRO A 107 9.80 -4.45 -7.12
N TYR A 108 9.41 -4.73 -5.88
CA TYR A 108 8.29 -5.61 -5.55
C TYR A 108 7.05 -4.87 -5.07
N ILE A 109 7.07 -3.52 -4.99
CA ILE A 109 5.94 -2.73 -4.50
C ILE A 109 4.60 -3.11 -5.17
N PRO A 110 4.49 -3.23 -6.51
CA PRO A 110 3.21 -3.60 -7.12
C PRO A 110 2.70 -4.97 -6.68
N LEU A 111 3.59 -5.96 -6.56
CA LEU A 111 3.25 -7.31 -6.12
C LEU A 111 2.85 -7.34 -4.65
N LEU A 112 3.57 -6.61 -3.80
CA LEU A 112 3.27 -6.49 -2.38
C LEU A 112 1.91 -5.82 -2.15
N LEU A 113 1.59 -4.73 -2.86
CA LEU A 113 0.29 -4.06 -2.78
C LEU A 113 -0.88 -4.98 -3.16
N LEU A 114 -0.65 -5.92 -4.08
CA LEU A 114 -1.64 -6.90 -4.51
C LEU A 114 -1.81 -8.09 -3.55
N ASP A 115 -0.89 -8.26 -2.59
CA ASP A 115 -0.92 -9.35 -1.62
C ASP A 115 -1.72 -8.99 -0.35
N GLN A 116 -2.31 -9.99 0.29
CA GLN A 116 -3.15 -9.84 1.48
C GLN A 116 -2.37 -9.40 2.74
N TYR A 117 -1.06 -9.68 2.79
CA TYR A 117 -0.15 -9.29 3.87
C TYR A 117 0.84 -8.22 3.42
N GLY A 118 1.43 -8.40 2.23
CA GLY A 118 2.46 -7.53 1.67
C GLY A 118 2.03 -6.06 1.56
N ASN A 119 0.74 -5.79 1.38
CA ASN A 119 0.24 -4.43 1.28
C ASN A 119 0.44 -3.61 2.57
N TYR A 120 0.49 -4.27 3.73
CA TYR A 120 0.79 -3.63 5.01
C TYR A 120 2.29 -3.39 5.17
N VAL A 121 3.13 -4.27 4.63
CA VAL A 121 4.60 -4.09 4.58
C VAL A 121 4.95 -2.82 3.80
N VAL A 122 4.29 -2.58 2.67
CA VAL A 122 4.44 -1.32 1.91
C VAL A 122 3.99 -0.10 2.73
N GLN A 123 2.90 -0.23 3.49
CA GLN A 123 2.40 0.86 4.33
C GLN A 123 3.36 1.22 5.48
N CYS A 124 4.09 0.24 6.06
CA CYS A 124 5.17 0.51 7.02
C CYS A 124 6.30 1.35 6.42
N CYS A 125 6.57 1.21 5.12
CA CYS A 125 7.60 2.02 4.45
C CYS A 125 7.18 3.48 4.24
N LEU A 126 5.88 3.82 4.31
CA LEU A 126 5.39 5.18 4.07
C LEU A 126 5.90 6.20 5.09
N VAL A 127 6.09 5.78 6.34
CA VAL A 127 6.50 6.70 7.43
C VAL A 127 8.01 6.96 7.44
N LYS A 128 8.76 6.28 6.56
CA LYS A 128 10.20 6.45 6.43
C LYS A 128 10.53 7.61 5.49
N GLN A 129 11.71 8.20 5.67
CA GLN A 129 12.21 9.22 4.74
C GLN A 129 12.37 8.62 3.34
N ASP A 130 12.25 9.43 2.30
CA ASP A 130 12.43 9.01 0.89
C ASP A 130 11.48 7.88 0.44
N ASN A 131 10.17 8.13 0.57
CA ASN A 131 9.10 7.18 0.24
C ASN A 131 8.54 7.33 -1.20
N GLN A 132 9.13 8.20 -2.04
CA GLN A 132 8.61 8.54 -3.38
C GLN A 132 8.49 7.32 -4.31
N TYR A 133 9.41 6.35 -4.18
CA TYR A 133 9.43 5.13 -4.97
C TYR A 133 8.13 4.30 -4.86
N ILE A 134 7.39 4.43 -3.74
CA ILE A 134 6.09 3.77 -3.56
C ILE A 134 5.06 4.39 -4.51
N PHE A 135 5.03 5.72 -4.60
CA PHE A 135 4.10 6.44 -5.46
C PHE A 135 4.46 6.27 -6.93
N ASP A 136 5.74 6.22 -7.27
CA ASP A 136 6.21 5.93 -8.64
C ASP A 136 5.73 4.56 -9.10
N ALA A 137 5.85 3.54 -8.25
CA ALA A 137 5.34 2.20 -8.54
C ALA A 137 3.80 2.14 -8.65
N ILE A 138 3.08 2.89 -7.81
CA ILE A 138 1.62 3.00 -7.90
C ILE A 138 1.21 3.66 -9.22
N VAL A 139 1.90 4.72 -9.64
CA VAL A 139 1.61 5.42 -10.90
C VAL A 139 1.90 4.52 -12.10
N ASP A 140 3.05 3.84 -12.13
CA ASP A 140 3.47 2.96 -13.23
C ASP A 140 2.56 1.75 -13.41
N LYS A 141 1.99 1.22 -12.31
CA LYS A 141 1.11 0.02 -12.32
C LYS A 141 -0.29 0.32 -11.79
N CYS A 142 -0.79 1.54 -12.02
CA CYS A 142 -2.04 2.02 -11.42
C CYS A 142 -3.24 1.14 -11.79
N TRP A 143 -3.33 0.70 -13.04
CA TRP A 143 -4.40 -0.17 -13.49
C TRP A 143 -4.33 -1.55 -12.81
N GLU A 144 -3.17 -2.20 -12.84
CA GLU A 144 -2.96 -3.55 -12.29
C GLU A 144 -3.19 -3.58 -10.78
N ILE A 145 -2.67 -2.59 -10.05
CA ILE A 145 -2.87 -2.44 -8.61
C ILE A 145 -4.34 -2.11 -8.30
N GLY A 146 -4.92 -1.16 -9.05
CA GLY A 146 -6.27 -0.65 -8.82
C GLY A 146 -7.38 -1.67 -9.09
N GLN A 147 -7.18 -2.64 -9.97
CA GLN A 147 -8.16 -3.73 -10.16
C GLN A 147 -8.08 -4.81 -9.07
N GLY A 148 -6.98 -4.86 -8.31
CA GLY A 148 -6.77 -5.84 -7.23
C GLY A 148 -7.56 -5.52 -5.97
N ARG A 149 -8.07 -6.56 -5.29
CA ARG A 149 -8.84 -6.40 -4.05
C ARG A 149 -8.05 -5.70 -2.96
N PHE A 150 -6.80 -6.14 -2.75
CA PHE A 150 -5.90 -5.56 -1.75
C PHE A 150 -5.29 -4.26 -2.27
N GLY A 151 -4.81 -4.25 -3.53
CA GLY A 151 -4.19 -3.09 -4.16
C GLY A 151 -5.04 -1.82 -4.10
N ALA A 152 -6.30 -1.86 -4.54
CA ALA A 152 -7.18 -0.69 -4.47
C ALA A 152 -7.39 -0.16 -3.05
N ARG A 153 -7.52 -1.05 -2.06
CA ARG A 153 -7.71 -0.67 -0.66
C ARG A 153 -6.43 -0.11 -0.05
N ALA A 154 -5.29 -0.70 -0.38
CA ALA A 154 -3.98 -0.24 0.04
C ALA A 154 -3.67 1.14 -0.54
N VAL A 155 -3.87 1.36 -1.83
CA VAL A 155 -3.69 2.67 -2.47
C VAL A 155 -4.61 3.71 -1.84
N ARG A 156 -5.88 3.40 -1.59
CA ARG A 156 -6.77 4.31 -0.85
C ARG A 156 -6.23 4.63 0.55
N SER A 157 -5.83 3.61 1.32
CA SER A 157 -5.24 3.78 2.66
C SER A 157 -4.00 4.67 2.64
N ILE A 158 -3.12 4.45 1.66
CA ILE A 158 -1.93 5.27 1.42
C ILE A 158 -2.33 6.72 1.16
N LEU A 159 -3.32 6.96 0.30
CA LEU A 159 -3.78 8.30 -0.09
C LEU A 159 -4.49 9.10 1.03
N ASP A 160 -5.10 8.38 1.96
CA ASP A 160 -5.74 8.93 3.16
C ASP A 160 -4.74 9.11 4.32
N ASN A 161 -3.51 8.61 4.20
CA ASN A 161 -2.51 8.70 5.26
C ASN A 161 -2.03 10.17 5.42
N PRO A 162 -2.03 10.73 6.64
CA PRO A 162 -1.64 12.12 6.89
C PRO A 162 -0.15 12.41 6.62
N THR A 163 0.70 11.40 6.50
CA THR A 163 2.14 11.60 6.24
C THR A 163 2.47 11.86 4.77
N ILE A 164 1.55 11.60 3.85
CA ILE A 164 1.79 11.84 2.42
C ILE A 164 1.67 13.33 2.10
N THR A 165 2.49 13.79 1.15
CA THR A 165 2.42 15.19 0.71
C THR A 165 1.26 15.42 -0.25
N GLN A 166 0.83 16.67 -0.37
CA GLN A 166 -0.17 17.04 -1.37
C GLN A 166 0.30 16.75 -2.80
N GLU A 167 1.60 16.90 -3.07
CA GLU A 167 2.20 16.59 -4.37
C GLU A 167 2.09 15.10 -4.70
N GLN A 168 2.41 14.21 -3.74
CA GLN A 168 2.26 12.77 -3.90
C GLN A 168 0.80 12.36 -4.12
N ARG A 169 -0.13 12.98 -3.38
CA ARG A 169 -1.57 12.77 -3.55
C ARG A 169 -2.03 13.15 -4.96
N VAL A 170 -1.64 14.32 -5.46
CA VAL A 170 -1.97 14.79 -6.81
C VAL A 170 -1.33 13.90 -7.88
N TYR A 171 -0.09 13.45 -7.66
CA TYR A 171 0.64 12.59 -8.60
C TYR A 171 -0.08 11.25 -8.84
N VAL A 172 -0.50 10.57 -7.78
CA VAL A 172 -1.29 9.33 -7.91
C VAL A 172 -2.70 9.62 -8.44
N ALA A 173 -3.35 10.71 -8.01
CA ALA A 173 -4.67 11.10 -8.52
C ALA A 173 -4.66 11.35 -10.03
N ALA A 174 -3.59 11.93 -10.58
CA ALA A 174 -3.42 12.09 -12.01
C ALA A 174 -3.39 10.73 -12.75
N SER A 175 -2.72 9.71 -12.18
CA SER A 175 -2.73 8.36 -12.75
C SER A 175 -4.10 7.68 -12.66
N ILE A 176 -4.84 7.89 -11.54
CA ILE A 176 -6.22 7.44 -11.39
C ILE A 176 -7.12 8.04 -12.50
N VAL A 177 -6.98 9.34 -12.77
CA VAL A 177 -7.73 10.02 -13.84
C VAL A 177 -7.35 9.48 -15.22
N GLN A 178 -6.06 9.22 -15.48
CA GLN A 178 -5.61 8.62 -16.75
C GLN A 178 -6.19 7.22 -16.98
N ASN A 179 -6.37 6.44 -15.91
CA ASN A 179 -6.92 5.09 -15.95
C ASN A 179 -8.45 5.03 -15.69
N ALA A 180 -9.13 6.18 -15.63
CA ALA A 180 -10.49 6.30 -15.14
C ALA A 180 -11.49 5.37 -15.83
N THR A 181 -11.41 5.21 -17.16
CA THR A 181 -12.35 4.36 -17.91
C THR A 181 -12.31 2.91 -17.45
N LEU A 182 -11.10 2.37 -17.22
CA LEU A 182 -10.91 1.00 -16.77
C LEU A 182 -11.31 0.86 -15.29
N LEU A 183 -10.90 1.80 -14.44
CA LEU A 183 -11.20 1.79 -13.01
C LEU A 183 -12.69 1.94 -12.73
N THR A 184 -13.42 2.78 -13.47
CA THR A 184 -14.86 3.05 -13.28
C THR A 184 -15.71 1.79 -13.35
N THR A 185 -15.34 0.86 -14.24
CA THR A 185 -16.14 -0.35 -14.50
C THR A 185 -15.67 -1.56 -13.71
N ASN A 186 -14.59 -1.42 -12.91
CA ASN A 186 -14.04 -2.48 -12.08
C ASN A 186 -14.55 -2.38 -10.63
N ALA A 187 -14.89 -3.52 -10.01
CA ALA A 187 -15.46 -3.57 -8.66
C ALA A 187 -14.49 -3.15 -7.53
N ASN A 188 -13.18 -3.24 -7.77
CA ASN A 188 -12.16 -2.70 -6.85
C ASN A 188 -11.68 -1.32 -7.33
N GLY A 189 -11.46 -1.14 -8.63
CA GLY A 189 -10.96 0.11 -9.20
C GLY A 189 -11.87 1.31 -8.94
N ASN A 190 -13.19 1.09 -8.89
CA ASN A 190 -14.15 2.14 -8.57
C ASN A 190 -13.95 2.72 -7.16
N LEU A 191 -13.29 2.00 -6.24
CA LEU A 191 -12.93 2.49 -4.91
C LEU A 191 -12.00 3.71 -5.01
N LEU A 192 -11.05 3.66 -5.93
CA LEU A 192 -10.09 4.74 -6.15
C LEU A 192 -10.74 5.96 -6.80
N LEU A 193 -11.69 5.74 -7.71
CA LEU A 193 -12.46 6.85 -8.29
C LEU A 193 -13.44 7.47 -7.29
N ASN A 194 -14.07 6.66 -6.43
CA ASN A 194 -14.90 7.18 -5.35
C ASN A 194 -14.06 7.98 -4.35
N TRP A 195 -12.87 7.49 -3.98
CA TRP A 195 -11.93 8.29 -3.20
C TRP A 195 -11.61 9.61 -3.90
N PHE A 196 -11.28 9.57 -5.19
CA PHE A 196 -10.93 10.76 -5.96
C PHE A 196 -12.09 11.77 -5.99
N LEU A 197 -13.32 11.33 -6.24
CA LEU A 197 -14.48 12.22 -6.35
C LEU A 197 -15.04 12.69 -5.00
N ASP A 198 -15.06 11.82 -3.98
CA ASP A 198 -15.80 12.08 -2.74
C ASP A 198 -14.87 12.56 -1.61
N SER A 199 -13.65 11.99 -1.51
CA SER A 199 -12.80 12.15 -0.31
C SER A 199 -11.52 12.94 -0.56
N SER A 200 -11.01 13.01 -1.79
CA SER A 200 -9.72 13.63 -2.08
C SER A 200 -9.66 15.14 -1.83
N GLN A 201 -10.82 15.82 -1.90
CA GLN A 201 -10.96 17.28 -1.83
C GLN A 201 -10.05 18.04 -2.81
N LEU A 202 -9.63 17.39 -3.91
CA LEU A 202 -8.82 18.02 -4.94
C LEU A 202 -9.68 19.02 -5.76
N PRO A 203 -9.24 20.29 -5.89
CA PRO A 203 -9.95 21.25 -6.74
C PRO A 203 -9.95 20.82 -8.21
N GLY A 204 -11.09 20.95 -8.90
CA GLY A 204 -11.20 20.60 -10.31
C GLY A 204 -11.34 19.10 -10.59
N ARG A 205 -11.55 18.28 -9.57
CA ARG A 205 -11.60 16.80 -9.69
C ARG A 205 -12.67 16.32 -10.66
N TYR A 206 -13.82 16.97 -10.73
CA TYR A 206 -14.86 16.61 -11.70
C TYR A 206 -14.48 17.07 -13.11
N ARG A 207 -13.99 18.29 -13.27
CA ARG A 207 -13.53 18.87 -14.55
C ARG A 207 -12.45 18.04 -15.23
N VAL A 208 -11.45 17.57 -14.47
CA VAL A 208 -10.36 16.77 -15.05
C VAL A 208 -10.79 15.35 -15.39
N LEU A 209 -11.79 14.80 -14.70
CA LEU A 209 -12.32 13.46 -14.95
C LEU A 209 -13.23 13.41 -16.18
N CYS A 210 -14.08 14.42 -16.36
CA CYS A 210 -15.12 14.42 -17.41
C CYS A 210 -14.57 14.10 -18.82
N PRO A 211 -13.52 14.76 -19.33
CA PRO A 211 -12.99 14.49 -20.66
C PRO A 211 -12.54 13.05 -20.88
N ARG A 212 -12.12 12.35 -19.81
CA ARG A 212 -11.68 10.95 -19.88
C ARG A 212 -12.86 9.99 -20.06
N LEU A 213 -14.03 10.35 -19.50
CA LEU A 213 -15.24 9.53 -19.57
C LEU A 213 -16.10 9.82 -20.80
N LEU A 214 -16.00 11.03 -21.37
CA LEU A 214 -16.80 11.47 -22.54
C LEU A 214 -16.87 10.44 -23.68
N PRO A 215 -15.75 9.88 -24.17
CA PRO A 215 -15.78 8.93 -25.28
C PRO A 215 -16.52 7.62 -24.97
N TYR A 216 -16.76 7.32 -23.69
CA TYR A 216 -17.31 6.06 -23.20
C TYR A 216 -18.67 6.23 -22.52
N LEU A 217 -19.26 7.43 -22.51
CA LEU A 217 -20.49 7.73 -21.77
C LEU A 217 -21.63 6.75 -22.05
N SER A 218 -21.86 6.40 -23.31
CA SER A 218 -22.93 5.46 -23.68
C SER A 218 -22.77 4.09 -23.00
N LYS A 219 -21.55 3.58 -22.90
CA LYS A 219 -21.23 2.31 -22.21
C LYS A 219 -21.29 2.47 -20.69
N LEU A 220 -20.81 3.60 -20.18
CA LEU A 220 -20.81 3.87 -18.73
C LEU A 220 -22.23 3.99 -18.17
N CYS A 221 -23.15 4.66 -18.88
CA CYS A 221 -24.53 4.84 -18.42
C CYS A 221 -25.33 3.54 -18.27
N VAL A 222 -24.96 2.49 -19.02
CA VAL A 222 -25.59 1.16 -18.94
C VAL A 222 -24.83 0.19 -18.04
N ASN A 223 -23.62 0.53 -17.61
CA ASN A 223 -22.85 -0.24 -16.65
C ASN A 223 -23.26 0.12 -15.21
N LYS A 224 -23.46 -0.87 -14.33
CA LYS A 224 -23.90 -0.65 -12.94
C LYS A 224 -23.01 0.34 -12.18
N LEU A 225 -21.69 0.21 -12.29
CA LEU A 225 -20.74 1.07 -11.58
C LEU A 225 -20.55 2.40 -12.33
N GLY A 226 -20.42 2.32 -13.65
CA GLY A 226 -20.27 3.50 -14.50
C GLY A 226 -21.41 4.49 -14.39
N SER A 227 -22.65 4.02 -14.31
CA SER A 227 -23.81 4.90 -14.18
C SER A 227 -23.81 5.67 -12.86
N ILE A 228 -23.30 5.06 -11.79
CA ILE A 228 -23.17 5.72 -10.47
C ILE A 228 -22.12 6.83 -10.56
N THR A 229 -20.97 6.57 -11.18
CA THR A 229 -19.93 7.60 -11.37
C THR A 229 -20.44 8.77 -12.23
N VAL A 230 -21.16 8.48 -13.33
CA VAL A 230 -21.78 9.53 -14.16
C VAL A 230 -22.81 10.34 -13.37
N GLN A 231 -23.66 9.67 -12.60
CA GLN A 231 -24.67 10.32 -11.76
C GLN A 231 -24.02 11.24 -10.71
N LYS A 232 -22.93 10.81 -10.06
CA LYS A 232 -22.17 11.64 -9.11
C LYS A 232 -21.67 12.94 -9.76
N ILE A 233 -21.14 12.86 -10.97
CA ILE A 233 -20.64 14.03 -11.71
C ILE A 233 -21.77 15.01 -12.05
N ILE A 234 -22.96 14.51 -12.36
CA ILE A 234 -24.14 15.34 -12.70
C ILE A 234 -24.75 15.98 -11.45
N GLN A 235 -24.76 15.28 -10.32
CA GLN A 235 -25.49 15.69 -9.11
C GLN A 235 -24.70 16.61 -8.17
N GLN A 236 -23.38 16.62 -8.24
CA GLN A 236 -22.54 17.53 -7.46
C GLN A 236 -22.78 18.99 -7.86
N SER A 237 -22.57 19.92 -6.91
CA SER A 237 -22.77 21.37 -7.09
C SER A 237 -21.48 22.20 -7.09
N GLU A 238 -20.32 21.58 -6.86
CA GLU A 238 -19.02 22.24 -6.74
C GLU A 238 -18.48 22.72 -8.10
N GLU A 239 -18.74 21.96 -9.17
CA GLU A 239 -18.23 22.16 -10.52
C GLU A 239 -19.38 22.03 -11.54
N PRO A 240 -20.32 22.99 -11.60
CA PRO A 240 -21.54 22.89 -12.43
C PRO A 240 -21.24 22.82 -13.94
N ASP A 241 -20.09 23.34 -14.35
CA ASP A 241 -19.59 23.24 -15.72
C ASP A 241 -19.28 21.78 -16.10
N ALA A 242 -18.71 21.00 -15.19
CA ALA A 242 -18.47 19.57 -15.40
C ALA A 242 -19.77 18.77 -15.55
N ALA A 243 -20.77 19.06 -14.70
CA ALA A 243 -22.10 18.46 -14.79
C ALA A 243 -22.79 18.80 -16.12
N THR A 244 -22.72 20.07 -16.54
CA THR A 244 -23.30 20.55 -17.80
C THR A 244 -22.65 19.87 -19.01
N LEU A 245 -21.32 19.70 -18.99
CA LEU A 245 -20.58 19.02 -20.06
C LEU A 245 -21.05 17.57 -20.26
N ILE A 246 -21.20 16.82 -19.17
CA ILE A 246 -21.72 15.45 -19.23
C ILE A 246 -23.16 15.45 -19.73
N MET A 247 -24.04 16.29 -19.16
CA MET A 247 -25.46 16.35 -19.55
C MET A 247 -25.64 16.65 -21.03
N ASN A 248 -24.93 17.64 -21.57
CA ASN A 248 -25.00 18.01 -22.98
C ASN A 248 -24.52 16.90 -23.91
N SER A 249 -23.61 16.04 -23.44
CA SER A 249 -23.04 14.93 -24.20
C SER A 249 -23.90 13.65 -24.19
N LEU A 250 -24.89 13.56 -23.29
CA LEU A 250 -25.81 12.43 -23.23
C LEU A 250 -26.93 12.53 -24.28
N SER A 251 -27.38 11.39 -24.80
CA SER A 251 -28.61 11.32 -25.59
C SER A 251 -29.84 11.58 -24.72
N GLU A 252 -30.94 12.05 -25.31
CA GLU A 252 -32.19 12.32 -24.57
C GLU A 252 -32.67 11.10 -23.75
N LYS A 253 -32.57 9.90 -24.34
CA LYS A 253 -32.89 8.64 -23.65
C LYS A 253 -31.99 8.39 -22.44
N ALA A 254 -30.68 8.54 -22.59
CA ALA A 254 -29.73 8.34 -21.50
C ALA A 254 -29.92 9.37 -20.37
N ARG A 255 -30.25 10.62 -20.71
CA ARG A 255 -30.61 11.66 -19.73
C ARG A 255 -31.84 11.26 -18.92
N SER A 256 -32.91 10.82 -19.59
CA SER A 256 -34.15 10.40 -18.93
C SER A 256 -33.93 9.19 -17.99
N ASP A 257 -33.18 8.18 -18.44
CA ASP A 257 -32.93 6.96 -17.67
C ASP A 257 -32.08 7.24 -16.40
N LEU A 258 -31.12 8.16 -16.46
CA LEU A 258 -30.30 8.54 -15.31
C LEU A 258 -31.08 9.36 -14.27
N MET A 259 -31.96 10.26 -14.71
CA MET A 259 -32.75 11.11 -13.82
C MET A 259 -33.87 10.36 -13.08
N THR A 260 -34.24 9.17 -13.56
CA THR A 260 -35.34 8.37 -13.02
C THR A 260 -34.89 7.21 -12.12
N ARG A 261 -33.57 6.89 -12.10
CA ARG A 261 -32.99 5.90 -11.18
C ARG A 261 -32.93 6.46 -9.76
N LYS A 262 -33.88 6.03 -8.92
CA LYS A 262 -33.87 6.21 -7.46
C LYS A 262 -32.84 5.32 -6.79
#